data_AF-A0A0Q5WCU1-F1
#
_entry.id   AF-A0A0Q5WCU1-F1
#
_cell.length_a   1.000
_cell.length_b   1.000
_cell.length_c   1.000
_cell.angle_alpha   90.00
_cell.angle_beta   90.00
_cell.angle_gamma   90.00
#
_symmetry.space_group_name_H-M   'P 1'
#
loop_
_entity.id
_entity.type
_entity.pdbx_description
1 polymer ?
#
loop_
_entity_poly.entity_id
_entity_poly.type
_entity_poly.pdbx_seq_one_letter_code
_entity_poly.pdbx_strand_id
1 'polypeptide(L)'
;MEVESLSHYLLSIVYMPLSLRMICVTNLFCWMAHVCYSLYFTDFVGEAVFQGDPKATLGSRPQKRYEEGVRFGCWGMAMYSLSCSFYSLIIENLIQRFRAKTVYVGGLLFYCIGMALMALTRAKLSVIVFSWTAGIMYSTLFTMPYLLVAHYHNVSTFELDINGAPKLGSGLRGLGTDVAIISSMVFLAQFLLSLCMGTIIKISGTTTAVISTASFLSFCGALSATRIMYLDL
;
A
#
# COMPACT_ATOMS: atom_id res chain seq x y z
N MET A 1 -23.91 26.89 0.13
CA MET A 1 -22.59 26.25 0.02
C MET A 1 -21.69 26.88 1.05
N GLU A 2 -21.73 26.40 2.30
CA GLU A 2 -20.73 26.79 3.29
C GLU A 2 -19.45 26.03 2.98
N VAL A 3 -18.37 26.77 2.73
CA VAL A 3 -17.04 26.20 2.55
C VAL A 3 -16.59 25.72 3.93
N GLU A 4 -16.72 24.42 4.20
CA GLU A 4 -16.19 23.84 5.43
C GLU A 4 -14.69 24.13 5.52
N SER A 5 -14.32 24.92 6.53
CA SER A 5 -12.95 25.40 6.77
C SER A 5 -11.96 24.24 6.93
N LEU A 6 -10.70 24.43 6.51
CA LEU A 6 -9.56 23.55 6.81
C LEU A 6 -9.51 23.16 8.30
N SER A 7 -9.95 24.05 9.19
CA SER A 7 -10.06 23.78 10.62
C SER A 7 -11.02 22.63 10.92
N HIS A 8 -12.13 22.50 10.20
CA HIS A 8 -13.12 21.42 10.37
C HIS A 8 -12.59 20.08 9.86
N TYR A 9 -11.81 20.08 8.77
CA TYR A 9 -11.07 18.91 8.28
C TYR A 9 -10.01 18.45 9.29
N LEU A 10 -9.20 19.37 9.80
CA LEU A 10 -8.19 19.08 10.82
C LEU A 10 -8.82 18.63 12.14
N LEU A 11 -9.93 19.25 12.55
CA LEU A 11 -10.70 18.85 13.72
C LEU A 11 -11.33 17.46 13.54
N SER A 12 -11.78 17.11 12.33
CA SER A 12 -12.30 15.77 11.99
C SER A 12 -11.22 14.68 11.97
N ILE A 13 -9.97 15.06 11.66
CA ILE A 13 -8.80 14.19 11.81
C ILE A 13 -8.47 13.98 13.30
N VAL A 14 -8.63 15.01 14.14
CA VAL A 14 -8.39 14.94 15.59
C VAL A 14 -9.52 14.20 16.33
N TYR A 15 -10.77 14.38 15.93
CA TYR A 15 -11.96 13.68 16.45
C TYR A 15 -12.33 12.46 15.58
N MET A 16 -11.34 11.61 15.31
CA MET A 16 -11.54 10.38 14.55
C MET A 16 -11.79 9.19 15.50
N PRO A 17 -12.87 8.40 15.31
CA PRO A 17 -13.09 7.19 16.09
C PRO A 17 -11.95 6.20 15.85
N LEU A 18 -11.63 5.40 16.86
CA LEU A 18 -10.45 4.53 16.84
C LEU A 18 -10.42 3.63 15.60
N SER A 19 -11.57 3.10 15.18
CA SER A 19 -11.73 2.21 14.02
C SER A 19 -11.29 2.87 12.72
N LEU A 20 -11.70 4.12 12.48
CA LEU A 20 -11.35 4.86 11.27
C LEU A 20 -9.88 5.31 11.28
N ARG A 21 -9.35 5.65 12.46
CA ARG A 21 -7.93 5.95 12.63
C ARG A 21 -7.06 4.75 12.27
N MET A 22 -7.47 3.54 12.68
CA MET A 22 -6.76 2.31 12.32
C MET A 22 -6.79 2.03 10.82
N ILE A 23 -7.91 2.30 10.13
CA ILE A 23 -7.96 2.23 8.66
C ILE A 23 -6.99 3.23 8.04
N CYS A 24 -6.96 4.48 8.51
CA CYS A 24 -6.07 5.52 7.98
C CYS A 24 -4.60 5.16 8.17
N VAL A 25 -4.21 4.69 9.37
CA VAL A 25 -2.83 4.25 9.66
C VAL A 25 -2.43 3.06 8.80
N THR A 26 -3.32 2.08 8.66
CA THR A 26 -3.10 0.92 7.78
C THR A 26 -2.92 1.36 6.33
N ASN A 27 -3.82 2.20 5.83
CA ASN A 27 -3.79 2.72 4.48
C ASN A 27 -2.52 3.53 4.21
N LEU A 28 -2.07 4.35 5.18
CA LEU A 28 -0.83 5.10 5.10
C LEU A 28 0.38 4.17 4.90
N PHE A 29 0.54 3.15 5.74
CA PHE A 29 1.65 2.20 5.62
C PHE A 29 1.62 1.43 4.30
N CYS A 30 0.44 0.99 3.87
CA CYS A 30 0.27 0.26 2.62
C CYS A 30 0.59 1.13 1.41
N TRP A 31 0.15 2.39 1.40
CA TRP A 31 0.52 3.35 0.36
C TRP A 31 2.01 3.66 0.35
N MET A 32 2.64 3.85 1.52
CA MET A 32 4.09 4.03 1.58
C MET A 32 4.82 2.81 1.00
N ALA A 33 4.39 1.60 1.35
CA ALA A 33 4.97 0.36 0.83
C ALA A 33 4.80 0.22 -0.69
N HIS A 34 3.64 0.58 -1.22
CA HIS A 34 3.33 0.46 -2.64
C HIS A 34 4.01 1.53 -3.49
N VAL A 35 3.99 2.79 -3.05
CA VAL A 35 4.69 3.89 -3.75
C VAL A 35 6.20 3.64 -3.75
N CYS A 36 6.75 3.11 -2.65
CA CYS A 36 8.14 2.69 -2.55
C CYS A 36 8.50 1.68 -3.64
N TYR A 37 7.68 0.64 -3.81
CA TYR A 37 7.85 -0.30 -4.91
C TYR A 37 7.72 0.40 -6.27
N SER A 38 6.63 1.10 -6.52
CA SER A 38 6.34 1.67 -7.84
C SER A 38 7.42 2.65 -8.34
N LEU A 39 8.05 3.41 -7.45
CA LEU A 39 9.05 4.41 -7.84
C LEU A 39 10.44 3.81 -8.06
N TYR A 40 10.85 2.84 -7.24
CA TYR A 40 12.24 2.35 -7.21
C TYR A 40 12.40 0.94 -7.75
N PHE A 41 11.30 0.28 -8.14
CA PHE A 41 11.33 -1.08 -8.66
C PHE A 41 12.19 -1.20 -9.92
N THR A 42 12.05 -0.30 -10.89
CA THR A 42 12.83 -0.35 -12.13
C THR A 42 14.32 -0.16 -11.88
N ASP A 43 14.67 0.72 -10.93
CA ASP A 43 16.05 0.98 -10.54
C ASP A 43 16.64 -0.24 -9.83
N PHE A 44 15.86 -0.87 -8.95
CA PHE A 44 16.23 -2.15 -8.32
C PHE A 44 16.47 -3.25 -9.35
N VAL A 45 15.63 -3.39 -10.37
CA VAL A 45 15.83 -4.39 -11.43
C VAL A 45 17.09 -4.07 -12.24
N GLY A 46 17.30 -2.80 -12.60
CA GLY A 46 18.50 -2.33 -13.31
C GLY A 46 19.80 -2.61 -12.56
N GLU A 47 19.84 -2.25 -11.28
CA GLU A 47 21.06 -2.32 -10.46
C GLU A 47 21.25 -3.71 -9.84
N ALA A 48 20.26 -4.23 -9.11
CA ALA A 48 20.42 -5.45 -8.31
C ALA A 48 20.26 -6.75 -9.11
N VAL A 49 19.41 -6.76 -10.15
CA VAL A 49 19.15 -7.98 -10.95
C VAL A 49 20.05 -8.05 -12.18
N PHE A 50 20.27 -6.92 -12.86
CA PHE A 50 21.11 -6.86 -14.06
C PHE A 50 22.56 -6.44 -13.78
N GLN A 51 22.91 -6.11 -12.53
CA GLN A 51 24.25 -5.65 -12.14
C GLN A 51 24.69 -4.44 -12.98
N GLY A 52 23.74 -3.58 -13.32
CA GLY A 52 24.00 -2.32 -14.00
C GLY A 52 24.42 -1.23 -13.02
N ASP A 53 25.10 -0.21 -13.52
CA ASP A 53 25.45 0.96 -12.72
C ASP A 53 24.81 2.21 -13.35
N PRO A 54 23.90 2.91 -12.63
CA PRO A 54 23.27 4.13 -13.12
C PRO A 54 24.25 5.32 -13.24
N LYS A 55 25.42 5.26 -12.58
CA LYS A 55 26.45 6.32 -12.60
C LYS A 55 27.56 6.08 -13.63
N ALA A 56 27.50 4.97 -14.37
CA ALA A 56 28.52 4.64 -15.34
C ALA A 56 28.48 5.57 -16.56
N THR A 57 29.62 5.68 -17.25
CA THR A 57 29.78 6.56 -18.42
C THR A 57 28.86 6.15 -19.57
N LEU A 58 28.39 7.14 -20.34
CA LEU A 58 27.52 6.95 -21.50
C LEU A 58 28.13 5.99 -22.52
N GLY A 59 27.41 4.92 -22.86
CA GLY A 59 27.84 3.86 -23.78
C GLY A 59 28.68 2.74 -23.13
N SER A 60 28.94 2.79 -21.83
CA SER A 60 29.69 1.74 -21.13
C SER A 60 28.87 0.46 -20.93
N ARG A 61 29.55 -0.69 -20.85
CA ARG A 61 28.91 -2.00 -20.57
C ARG A 61 27.99 -1.99 -19.34
N PRO A 62 28.37 -1.43 -18.17
CA PRO A 62 27.49 -1.40 -17.00
C PRO A 62 26.27 -0.49 -17.17
N GLN A 63 26.37 0.62 -17.91
CA GLN A 63 25.21 1.46 -18.22
C GLN A 63 24.21 0.73 -19.12
N LYS A 64 24.70 0.03 -20.16
CA LYS A 64 23.82 -0.74 -21.06
C LYS A 64 23.07 -1.84 -20.32
N ARG A 65 23.72 -2.51 -19.36
CA ARG A 65 23.05 -3.51 -18.48
C ARG A 65 21.96 -2.88 -17.61
N TYR A 66 22.21 -1.67 -17.10
CA TYR A 66 21.21 -0.92 -16.34
C TYR A 66 19.98 -0.62 -17.21
N GLU A 67 20.18 -0.08 -18.42
CA GLU A 67 19.09 0.21 -19.36
C GLU A 67 18.31 -1.05 -19.77
N GLU A 68 19.01 -2.17 -20.02
CA GLU A 68 18.38 -3.46 -20.28
C GLU A 68 17.54 -3.95 -19.09
N GLY A 69 18.04 -3.75 -17.86
CA GLY A 69 17.31 -4.08 -16.65
C GLY A 69 16.09 -3.19 -16.40
N VAL A 70 16.20 -1.87 -16.64
CA VAL A 70 15.06 -0.95 -16.57
C VAL A 70 13.98 -1.35 -17.59
N ARG A 71 14.37 -1.67 -18.83
CA ARG A 71 13.46 -2.18 -19.86
C ARG A 71 12.81 -3.50 -19.45
N PHE A 72 13.55 -4.40 -18.80
CA PHE A 72 12.99 -5.62 -18.24
C PHE A 72 12.03 -5.33 -17.08
N GLY A 73 12.30 -4.32 -16.26
CA GLY A 73 11.40 -3.82 -15.23
C GLY A 73 10.03 -3.42 -15.80
N CYS A 74 9.95 -2.89 -17.02
CA CYS A 74 8.67 -2.61 -17.68
C CYS A 74 7.79 -3.86 -17.82
N TRP A 75 8.37 -5.04 -18.08
CA TRP A 75 7.62 -6.30 -18.11
C TRP A 75 7.09 -6.67 -16.73
N GLY A 76 7.85 -6.42 -15.66
CA GLY A 76 7.38 -6.58 -14.28
C GLY A 76 6.20 -5.65 -13.97
N MET A 77 6.28 -4.38 -14.37
CA MET A 77 5.18 -3.42 -14.21
C MET A 77 3.95 -3.79 -15.05
N ALA A 78 4.13 -4.37 -16.23
CA ALA A 78 3.03 -4.90 -17.03
C ALA A 78 2.32 -6.06 -16.32
N MET A 79 3.09 -7.00 -15.72
CA MET A 79 2.54 -8.10 -14.94
C MET A 79 1.83 -7.65 -13.66
N TYR A 80 2.36 -6.61 -13.01
CA TYR A 80 1.71 -5.91 -11.91
C TYR A 80 0.31 -5.39 -12.31
N SER A 81 0.23 -4.65 -13.42
CA SER A 81 -1.05 -4.11 -13.92
C SER A 81 -2.02 -5.22 -14.31
N LEU A 82 -1.52 -6.28 -14.94
CA LEU A 82 -2.32 -7.46 -15.29
C LEU A 82 -2.88 -8.14 -14.03
N SER A 83 -2.06 -8.30 -12.98
CA SER A 83 -2.53 -8.81 -11.68
C SER A 83 -3.64 -7.97 -11.10
N CYS A 84 -3.45 -6.65 -11.12
CA CYS A 84 -4.40 -5.71 -10.55
C CYS A 84 -5.75 -5.85 -11.26
N SER A 85 -5.74 -5.94 -12.59
CA SER A 85 -6.96 -6.09 -13.38
C SER A 85 -7.70 -7.39 -13.05
N PHE A 86 -7.01 -8.54 -13.07
CA PHE A 86 -7.64 -9.83 -12.73
C PHE A 86 -8.12 -9.88 -11.28
N TYR A 87 -7.30 -9.41 -10.34
CA TYR A 87 -7.65 -9.45 -8.92
C TYR A 87 -8.82 -8.52 -8.60
N SER A 88 -8.92 -7.34 -9.23
CA SER A 88 -10.04 -6.43 -9.05
C SER A 88 -11.39 -7.03 -9.46
N LEU A 89 -11.42 -7.98 -10.39
CA LEU A 89 -12.65 -8.68 -10.78
C LEU A 89 -13.05 -9.76 -9.76
N ILE A 90 -12.08 -10.28 -9.01
CA ILE A 90 -12.25 -11.44 -8.13
C ILE A 90 -12.36 -10.99 -6.66
N ILE A 91 -11.84 -9.83 -6.29
CA ILE A 91 -11.71 -9.37 -4.91
C ILE A 91 -13.06 -9.33 -4.18
N GLU A 92 -14.14 -8.89 -4.83
CA GLU A 92 -15.48 -8.84 -4.24
C GLU A 92 -16.00 -10.26 -3.92
N ASN A 93 -15.84 -11.21 -4.84
CA ASN A 93 -16.16 -12.63 -4.62
C ASN A 93 -15.30 -13.24 -3.50
N LEU A 94 -14.03 -12.83 -3.42
CA LEU A 94 -13.11 -13.27 -2.36
C LEU A 94 -13.54 -12.75 -1.00
N ILE A 95 -13.95 -11.48 -0.90
CA ILE A 95 -14.47 -10.86 0.33
C ILE A 95 -15.70 -11.62 0.81
N GLN A 96 -16.68 -11.84 -0.08
CA GLN A 96 -17.90 -12.56 0.27
C GLN A 96 -17.64 -14.00 0.74
N ARG A 97 -16.62 -14.66 0.21
CA ARG A 97 -16.31 -16.07 0.54
C ARG A 97 -15.40 -16.24 1.76
N PHE A 98 -14.37 -15.40 1.92
CA PHE A 98 -13.30 -15.59 2.91
C PHE A 98 -13.28 -14.54 4.03
N ARG A 99 -14.25 -13.62 4.04
CA ARG A 99 -14.36 -12.45 4.93
C ARG A 99 -13.32 -11.36 4.62
N ALA A 100 -13.72 -10.10 4.78
CA ALA A 100 -12.89 -8.93 4.46
C ALA A 100 -11.56 -8.92 5.22
N LYS A 101 -11.55 -9.37 6.48
CA LYS A 101 -10.33 -9.44 7.30
C LYS A 101 -9.26 -10.32 6.67
N THR A 102 -9.63 -11.52 6.26
CA THR A 102 -8.69 -12.52 5.72
C THR A 102 -8.12 -12.04 4.40
N VAL A 103 -8.97 -11.48 3.52
CA VAL A 103 -8.54 -10.97 2.22
C VAL A 103 -7.64 -9.75 2.39
N TYR A 104 -7.96 -8.83 3.30
CA TYR A 104 -7.15 -7.65 3.53
C TYR A 104 -5.79 -8.03 4.13
N VAL A 105 -5.75 -8.68 5.30
CA VAL A 105 -4.49 -9.08 5.96
C VAL A 105 -3.69 -10.06 5.10
N GLY A 106 -4.37 -11.02 4.46
CA GLY A 106 -3.74 -11.99 3.56
C GLY A 106 -3.09 -11.34 2.35
N GLY A 107 -3.75 -10.37 1.71
CA GLY A 107 -3.18 -9.61 0.59
C GLY A 107 -1.93 -8.81 1.01
N LEU A 108 -1.97 -8.17 2.19
CA LEU A 108 -0.83 -7.43 2.74
C LEU A 108 0.36 -8.34 3.06
N LEU A 109 0.12 -9.51 3.67
CA LEU A 109 1.16 -10.49 3.96
C LEU A 109 1.72 -11.12 2.68
N PHE A 110 0.86 -11.41 1.70
CA PHE A 110 1.29 -11.95 0.41
C PHE A 110 2.23 -11.00 -0.32
N TYR A 111 1.92 -9.70 -0.31
CA TYR A 111 2.84 -8.68 -0.82
C TYR A 111 4.13 -8.61 -0.01
N CYS A 112 4.04 -8.53 1.33
CA CYS A 112 5.21 -8.50 2.21
C CYS A 112 6.20 -9.64 1.91
N ILE A 113 5.70 -10.87 1.80
CA ILE A 113 6.49 -12.06 1.49
C ILE A 113 7.05 -11.98 0.06
N GLY A 114 6.22 -11.60 -0.92
CA GLY A 114 6.66 -11.44 -2.31
C GLY A 114 7.81 -10.44 -2.46
N MET A 115 7.71 -9.29 -1.79
CA MET A 115 8.74 -8.26 -1.78
C MET A 115 10.03 -8.73 -1.09
N ALA A 116 9.92 -9.44 0.03
CA ALA A 116 11.07 -10.02 0.72
C ALA A 116 11.79 -11.06 -0.16
N LEU A 117 11.04 -11.98 -0.78
CA LEU A 117 11.60 -12.98 -1.68
C LEU A 117 12.24 -12.36 -2.92
N MET A 118 11.64 -11.29 -3.45
CA MET A 118 12.20 -10.53 -4.58
C MET A 118 13.56 -9.92 -4.21
N ALA A 119 13.66 -9.29 -3.03
CA ALA A 119 14.90 -8.69 -2.52
C ALA A 119 16.02 -9.72 -2.27
N LEU A 120 15.66 -10.95 -1.84
CA LEU A 120 16.60 -12.04 -1.55
C LEU A 120 17.11 -12.74 -2.81
N THR A 121 16.20 -13.08 -3.73
CA THR A 121 16.52 -13.92 -4.89
C THR A 121 17.22 -13.14 -6.01
N ARG A 122 16.89 -11.85 -6.20
CA ARG A 122 17.49 -10.94 -7.21
C ARG A 122 17.58 -11.56 -8.62
N ALA A 123 16.65 -12.43 -8.98
CA ALA A 123 16.64 -13.16 -10.24
C ALA A 123 15.58 -12.60 -11.20
N LYS A 124 15.82 -12.70 -12.51
CA LYS A 124 14.89 -12.21 -13.55
C LYS A 124 13.49 -12.83 -13.44
N LEU A 125 13.42 -14.13 -13.15
CA LEU A 125 12.13 -14.82 -12.96
C LEU A 125 11.40 -14.32 -11.71
N SER A 126 12.14 -14.02 -10.65
CA SER A 126 11.61 -13.51 -9.39
C SER A 126 10.92 -12.16 -9.60
N VAL A 127 11.49 -11.28 -10.41
CA VAL A 127 10.87 -9.99 -10.80
C VAL A 127 9.47 -10.23 -11.39
N ILE A 128 9.35 -11.09 -12.40
CA ILE A 128 8.07 -11.35 -13.09
C ILE A 128 7.03 -11.99 -12.16
N VAL A 129 7.44 -12.99 -11.36
CA VAL A 129 6.52 -13.74 -10.49
C VAL A 129 6.08 -12.89 -9.30
N PHE A 130 7.00 -12.21 -8.63
CA PHE A 130 6.68 -11.44 -7.43
C PHE A 130 6.09 -10.07 -7.73
N SER A 131 6.27 -9.50 -8.93
CA SER A 131 5.51 -8.30 -9.35
C SER A 131 4.00 -8.52 -9.36
N TRP A 132 3.55 -9.78 -9.47
CA TRP A 132 2.14 -10.14 -9.38
C TRP A 132 1.56 -9.79 -7.99
N THR A 133 2.33 -9.98 -6.91
CA THR A 133 1.87 -9.67 -5.55
C THR A 133 1.62 -8.17 -5.33
N ALA A 134 2.38 -7.31 -6.02
CA ALA A 134 2.20 -5.86 -5.98
C ALA A 134 0.85 -5.41 -6.56
N GLY A 135 0.34 -6.10 -7.59
CA GLY A 135 -0.94 -5.71 -8.19
C GLY A 135 -2.12 -6.14 -7.33
N ILE A 136 -1.99 -7.26 -6.60
CA ILE A 136 -2.94 -7.66 -5.56
C ILE A 136 -3.01 -6.62 -4.45
N MET A 137 -1.84 -6.15 -3.95
CA MET A 137 -1.77 -5.07 -2.96
C MET A 137 -2.48 -3.81 -3.46
N TYR A 138 -2.17 -3.36 -4.68
CA TYR A 138 -2.73 -2.14 -5.24
C TYR A 138 -4.25 -2.19 -5.38
N SER A 139 -4.79 -3.27 -5.93
CA SER A 139 -6.24 -3.44 -6.02
C SER A 139 -6.88 -3.51 -4.62
N THR A 140 -6.26 -4.20 -3.67
CA THR A 140 -6.75 -4.27 -2.28
C THR A 140 -6.81 -2.89 -1.63
N LEU A 141 -5.80 -2.04 -1.87
CA LEU A 141 -5.73 -0.65 -1.37
C LEU A 141 -6.88 0.23 -1.88
N PHE A 142 -7.35 0.00 -3.10
CA PHE A 142 -8.45 0.77 -3.69
C PHE A 142 -9.84 0.22 -3.39
N THR A 143 -9.95 -0.98 -2.82
CA THR A 143 -11.25 -1.59 -2.51
C THR A 143 -11.50 -1.63 -1.01
N MET A 144 -10.58 -2.18 -0.22
CA MET A 144 -10.84 -2.50 1.19
C MET A 144 -11.11 -1.28 2.09
N PRO A 145 -10.29 -0.21 2.08
CA PRO A 145 -10.50 0.92 2.96
C PRO A 145 -11.84 1.61 2.70
N TYR A 146 -12.22 1.75 1.43
CA TYR A 146 -13.46 2.39 1.02
C TYR A 146 -14.68 1.53 1.34
N LEU A 147 -14.59 0.21 1.13
CA LEU A 147 -15.65 -0.73 1.49
C LEU A 147 -15.88 -0.73 3.01
N LEU A 148 -14.82 -0.76 3.81
CA LEU A 148 -14.91 -0.72 5.27
C LEU A 148 -15.56 0.57 5.77
N VAL A 149 -15.19 1.72 5.20
CA VAL A 149 -15.81 3.01 5.57
C VAL A 149 -17.27 3.08 5.14
N ALA A 150 -17.60 2.64 3.93
CA ALA A 150 -18.99 2.57 3.48
C ALA A 150 -19.84 1.69 4.42
N HIS A 151 -19.29 0.57 4.87
CA HIS A 151 -19.98 -0.32 5.80
C HIS A 151 -20.14 0.28 7.21
N TYR A 152 -19.12 0.95 7.75
CA TYR A 152 -19.22 1.64 9.03
C TYR A 152 -20.33 2.70 9.04
N HIS A 153 -20.46 3.45 7.94
CA HIS A 153 -21.55 4.42 7.76
C HIS A 153 -22.91 3.74 7.63
N ASN A 154 -23.01 2.63 6.88
CA ASN A 154 -24.28 1.89 6.74
C ASN A 154 -24.78 1.33 8.08
N VAL A 155 -23.88 0.81 8.92
CA VAL A 155 -24.21 0.23 10.23
C VAL A 155 -24.24 1.30 11.35
N SER A 156 -23.92 2.57 11.03
CA SER A 156 -23.82 3.70 11.98
C SER A 156 -22.98 3.40 13.24
N THR A 157 -22.08 2.43 13.14
CA THR A 157 -21.29 1.91 14.25
C THR A 157 -19.83 2.18 13.96
N PHE A 158 -19.28 3.16 14.68
CA PHE A 158 -17.90 3.59 14.50
C PHE A 158 -16.99 3.11 15.65
N GLU A 159 -17.58 2.80 16.81
CA GLU A 159 -16.87 2.31 18.00
C GLU A 159 -17.70 1.25 18.72
N LEU A 160 -17.03 0.32 19.40
CA LEU A 160 -17.65 -0.59 20.36
C LEU A 160 -17.45 0.00 21.76
N ASP A 161 -18.51 0.00 22.56
CA ASP A 161 -18.47 0.37 23.96
C ASP A 161 -17.65 -0.66 24.78
N ILE A 162 -17.32 -0.34 26.03
CA ILE A 162 -16.51 -1.17 26.96
C ILE A 162 -17.10 -2.58 27.12
N ASN A 163 -18.40 -2.73 26.89
CA ASN A 163 -19.14 -4.00 26.95
C ASN A 163 -19.27 -4.72 25.59
N GLY A 164 -18.62 -4.23 24.53
CA GLY A 164 -18.71 -4.79 23.17
C GLY A 164 -20.00 -4.42 22.40
N ALA A 165 -20.78 -3.46 22.89
CA ALA A 165 -22.00 -2.98 22.23
C ALA A 165 -21.68 -1.86 21.22
N PRO A 166 -22.34 -1.79 20.05
CA PRO A 166 -22.12 -0.75 19.06
C PRO A 166 -22.51 0.64 19.62
N LYS A 167 -21.55 1.57 19.69
CA LYS A 167 -21.81 2.97 20.05
C LYS A 167 -22.27 3.70 18.79
N LEU A 168 -23.56 4.00 18.73
CA LEU A 168 -24.14 4.75 17.62
C LEU A 168 -23.52 6.16 17.59
N GLY A 169 -22.83 6.49 16.50
CA GLY A 169 -22.14 7.77 16.37
C GLY A 169 -23.12 8.95 16.43
N SER A 170 -22.94 9.85 17.39
CA SER A 170 -23.85 10.98 17.65
C SER A 170 -23.58 12.22 16.80
N GLY A 171 -23.37 12.08 15.48
CA GLY A 171 -23.13 13.24 14.63
C GLY A 171 -23.21 12.96 13.14
N LEU A 172 -23.74 13.94 12.41
CA LEU A 172 -23.72 14.04 10.94
C LEU A 172 -22.26 14.07 10.42
N ARG A 173 -21.56 12.94 10.46
CA ARG A 173 -20.26 12.78 9.81
C ARG A 173 -20.52 12.40 8.35
N GLY A 174 -19.99 13.18 7.41
CA GLY A 174 -20.18 12.91 5.99
C GLY A 174 -19.30 11.75 5.51
N LEU A 175 -19.91 10.73 4.88
CA LEU A 175 -19.19 9.66 4.19
C LEU A 175 -18.13 10.20 3.22
N GLY A 176 -18.45 11.27 2.50
CA GLY A 176 -17.53 11.93 1.58
C GLY A 176 -16.26 12.48 2.26
N THR A 177 -16.39 13.02 3.47
CA THR A 177 -15.24 13.54 4.24
C THR A 177 -14.31 12.40 4.68
N ASP A 178 -14.85 11.28 5.12
CA ASP A 178 -14.03 10.12 5.53
C ASP A 178 -13.33 9.45 4.35
N VAL A 179 -14.03 9.32 3.22
CA VAL A 179 -13.47 8.85 1.95
C VAL A 179 -12.37 9.80 1.47
N ALA A 180 -12.57 11.12 1.57
CA ALA A 180 -11.56 12.12 1.21
C ALA A 180 -10.32 12.01 2.10
N ILE A 181 -10.49 11.83 3.41
CA ILE A 181 -9.37 11.65 4.34
C ILE A 181 -8.58 10.39 3.98
N ILE A 182 -9.24 9.25 3.75
CA ILE A 182 -8.57 8.00 3.33
C ILE A 182 -7.83 8.21 2.01
N SER A 183 -8.48 8.82 1.02
CA SER A 183 -7.86 9.09 -0.28
C SER A 183 -6.66 10.03 -0.14
N SER A 184 -6.69 10.99 0.77
CA SER A 184 -5.58 11.94 0.99
C SER A 184 -4.32 11.27 1.56
N MET A 185 -4.44 10.09 2.18
CA MET A 185 -3.30 9.36 2.75
C MET A 185 -2.26 8.97 1.70
N VAL A 186 -2.64 8.84 0.42
CA VAL A 186 -1.66 8.57 -0.66
C VAL A 186 -0.65 9.70 -0.80
N PHE A 187 -1.11 10.95 -0.72
CA PHE A 187 -0.24 12.12 -0.85
C PHE A 187 0.65 12.27 0.40
N LEU A 188 0.09 11.99 1.58
CA LEU A 188 0.88 11.97 2.82
C LEU A 188 1.94 10.87 2.77
N ALA A 189 1.61 9.68 2.29
CA ALA A 189 2.56 8.58 2.09
C ALA A 189 3.68 8.97 1.12
N GLN A 190 3.34 9.58 -0.02
CA GLN A 190 4.31 10.06 -1.00
C GLN A 190 5.27 11.10 -0.42
N PHE A 191 4.72 12.05 0.35
CA PHE A 191 5.51 13.08 1.02
C PHE A 191 6.49 12.48 2.03
N LEU A 192 6.00 11.63 2.95
CA LEU A 192 6.85 10.97 3.94
C LEU A 192 7.92 10.09 3.29
N LEU A 193 7.55 9.34 2.26
CA LEU A 193 8.49 8.49 1.53
C LEU A 193 9.60 9.32 0.88
N SER A 194 9.25 10.44 0.24
CA SER A 194 10.22 11.33 -0.42
C SER A 194 11.24 11.91 0.57
N LEU A 195 10.83 12.18 1.82
CA LEU A 195 11.72 12.64 2.89
C LEU A 195 12.66 11.54 3.40
N CYS A 196 12.17 10.32 3.57
CA CYS A 196 12.93 9.24 4.19
C CYS A 196 13.82 8.46 3.21
N MET A 197 13.36 8.27 1.96
CA MET A 197 13.99 7.32 1.05
C MET A 197 15.41 7.72 0.64
N GLY A 198 15.66 9.02 0.42
CA GLY A 198 17.01 9.50 0.11
C GLY A 198 18.03 9.13 1.19
N THR A 199 17.64 9.23 2.46
CA THR A 199 18.48 8.82 3.60
C THR A 199 18.67 7.31 3.66
N ILE A 200 17.60 6.53 3.43
CA ILE A 200 17.66 5.06 3.44
C ILE A 200 18.63 4.53 2.37
N ILE A 201 18.53 5.07 1.15
CA ILE A 201 19.42 4.70 0.02
C ILE A 201 20.86 5.11 0.34
N LYS A 202 21.07 6.32 0.87
CA LYS A 202 22.41 6.82 1.21
C LYS A 202 23.11 5.95 2.26
N ILE A 203 22.37 5.51 3.28
CA ILE A 203 22.93 4.66 4.36
C ILE A 203 23.18 3.24 3.86
N SER A 204 22.23 2.67 3.13
CA SER A 204 22.31 1.26 2.73
C SER A 204 23.24 1.02 1.54
N GLY A 205 23.49 2.05 0.73
CA GLY A 205 24.34 1.97 -0.46
C GLY A 205 23.83 1.03 -1.55
N THR A 206 22.59 0.53 -1.46
CA THR A 206 22.00 -0.41 -2.42
C THR A 206 20.52 -0.12 -2.65
N THR A 207 20.06 -0.38 -3.86
CA THR A 207 18.63 -0.35 -4.22
C THR A 207 17.81 -1.48 -3.58
N THR A 208 18.45 -2.56 -3.13
CA THR A 208 17.78 -3.70 -2.46
C THR A 208 17.15 -3.32 -1.11
N ALA A 209 17.71 -2.29 -0.45
CA ALA A 209 17.16 -1.76 0.79
C ALA A 209 15.76 -1.17 0.58
N VAL A 210 15.50 -0.59 -0.58
CA VAL A 210 14.21 0.03 -0.92
C VAL A 210 13.07 -1.00 -0.92
N ILE A 211 13.29 -2.11 -1.61
CA ILE A 211 12.36 -3.25 -1.67
C ILE A 211 12.16 -3.87 -0.28
N SER A 212 13.22 -3.92 0.53
CA SER A 212 13.16 -4.41 1.91
C SER A 212 12.35 -3.47 2.82
N THR A 213 12.50 -2.15 2.66
CA THR A 213 11.68 -1.15 3.35
C THR A 213 10.21 -1.27 2.94
N ALA A 214 9.91 -1.50 1.65
CA ALA A 214 8.53 -1.75 1.21
C ALA A 214 7.92 -2.99 1.89
N SER A 215 8.69 -4.08 2.01
CA SER A 215 8.27 -5.29 2.73
C SER A 215 7.98 -4.98 4.21
N PHE A 216 8.89 -4.29 4.90
CA PHE A 216 8.71 -3.90 6.30
C PHE A 216 7.47 -3.01 6.52
N LEU A 217 7.29 -1.99 5.68
CA LEU A 217 6.12 -1.11 5.74
C LEU A 217 4.82 -1.88 5.51
N SER A 218 4.81 -2.83 4.57
CA SER A 218 3.66 -3.71 4.35
C SER A 218 3.39 -4.63 5.54
N PHE A 219 4.43 -5.12 6.21
CA PHE A 219 4.28 -5.91 7.43
C PHE A 219 3.65 -5.09 8.55
N CYS A 220 4.11 -3.85 8.76
CA CYS A 220 3.47 -2.90 9.68
C CYS A 220 2.01 -2.65 9.30
N GLY A 221 1.73 -2.46 8.02
CA GLY A 221 0.36 -2.36 7.49
C GLY A 221 -0.48 -3.59 7.82
N ALA A 222 0.05 -4.81 7.61
CA ALA A 222 -0.64 -6.04 7.94
C ALA A 222 -0.96 -6.15 9.45
N LEU A 223 -0.02 -5.78 10.31
CA LEU A 223 -0.24 -5.74 11.76
C LEU A 223 -1.32 -4.73 12.14
N SER A 224 -1.29 -3.52 11.59
CA SER A 224 -2.34 -2.52 11.80
C SER A 224 -3.70 -3.01 11.28
N ALA A 225 -3.73 -3.69 10.13
CA ALA A 225 -4.94 -4.27 9.57
C ALA A 225 -5.58 -5.32 10.50
N THR A 226 -4.78 -6.14 11.20
CA THR A 226 -5.34 -7.13 12.15
C THR A 226 -6.14 -6.51 13.30
N ARG A 227 -5.86 -5.24 13.62
CA ARG A 227 -6.48 -4.46 14.69
C ARG A 227 -7.67 -3.62 14.21
N ILE A 228 -7.98 -3.64 12.91
CA ILE A 228 -9.18 -3.01 12.37
C ILE A 228 -10.41 -3.80 12.84
N MET A 229 -11.49 -3.08 13.10
CA MET A 229 -12.78 -3.65 13.44
C MET A 229 -13.49 -4.12 12.16
N TYR A 230 -13.57 -5.43 11.94
CA TYR A 230 -14.35 -5.98 10.82
C TYR A 230 -15.73 -6.36 11.35
N LEU A 231 -16.70 -5.45 11.20
CA LEU A 231 -18.11 -5.69 11.57
C LEU A 231 -18.71 -6.68 10.57
N ASP A 232 -18.80 -7.96 10.95
CA ASP A 232 -19.41 -9.09 10.21
C ASP A 232 -19.30 -9.04 8.68
N LEU A 233 -18.05 -8.83 8.20
CA LEU A 233 -17.68 -8.69 6.79
C LEU A 233 -16.60 -9.67 6.39
#